data_AF-A0A3N5R0G4-F1
#
_entry.id   AF-A0A3N5R0G4-F1
#
_cell.length_a   1.000
_cell.length_b   1.000
_cell.length_c   1.000
_cell.angle_alpha   90.00
_cell.angle_beta   90.00
_cell.angle_gamma   90.00
#
_symmetry.space_group_name_H-M   'P 1'
#
loop_
_entity.id
_entity.type
_entity.pdbx_description
1 polymer ?
#
loop_
_entity_poly.entity_id
_entity_poly.type
_entity_poly.pdbx_seq_one_letter_code
_entity_poly.pdbx_strand_id
1 'polypeptide(L)'
;MSVSFLVEAHDMPNDNVAMAAEVEEVMTPDPVKIEPLELHDMINGLASWYGADFHGRRTASGRRYNMNELTAAHKSLPFGTLIRVVNEKTGHAVVVEVTDRGPFIKRRVIDLSKAAAQKIGVSVSPVDLEGLTPEQVSRFYASNDSAVIGITSDMSIVVFPNNTLTDFREADSYSKAVASLKAGEVVVVKTSEKGKPSYAIARIAQPDELAYVFQ
;
A
#
# COMPACT_ATOMS: atom_id res chain seq x y z
N MET A 1 -47.70 81.43 -25.68
CA MET A 1 -48.11 81.69 -24.29
C MET A 1 -48.74 80.42 -23.73
N SER A 2 -48.39 80.09 -22.47
CA SER A 2 -48.92 79.04 -21.58
C SER A 2 -48.78 77.57 -22.05
N VAL A 3 -47.94 76.71 -21.46
CA VAL A 3 -47.74 76.28 -20.04
C VAL A 3 -48.81 75.28 -19.55
N SER A 4 -48.48 73.99 -19.74
CA SER A 4 -48.32 72.90 -18.76
C SER A 4 -49.45 72.31 -17.87
N PHE A 5 -49.46 70.97 -17.89
CA PHE A 5 -49.47 69.95 -16.80
C PHE A 5 -50.74 69.16 -16.38
N LEU A 6 -50.47 67.86 -16.08
CA LEU A 6 -51.18 66.82 -15.28
C LEU A 6 -52.27 65.98 -16.01
N VAL A 7 -52.40 64.62 -15.93
CA VAL A 7 -51.95 63.52 -15.02
C VAL A 7 -51.84 62.17 -15.77
N GLU A 8 -51.09 61.25 -15.16
CA GLU A 8 -50.73 59.83 -15.35
C GLU A 8 -51.78 58.79 -15.83
N ALA A 9 -51.27 57.75 -16.49
CA ALA A 9 -51.58 56.31 -16.28
C ALA A 9 -50.43 55.49 -16.91
N HIS A 10 -49.54 54.86 -16.12
CA HIS A 10 -49.63 53.48 -15.63
C HIS A 10 -49.58 52.42 -16.75
N ASP A 11 -48.37 51.92 -17.11
CA ASP A 11 -48.01 50.49 -16.99
C ASP A 11 -46.50 50.27 -17.32
N MET A 12 -45.95 49.19 -16.79
CA MET A 12 -44.56 48.91 -16.43
C MET A 12 -43.56 48.63 -17.59
N PRO A 13 -42.24 48.76 -17.34
CA PRO A 13 -41.20 48.43 -18.31
C PRO A 13 -41.06 46.91 -18.55
N ASN A 14 -40.68 46.62 -19.79
CA ASN A 14 -40.43 45.30 -20.35
C ASN A 14 -39.18 44.67 -19.69
N ASP A 15 -39.38 43.76 -18.73
CA ASP A 15 -38.31 42.96 -18.13
C ASP A 15 -37.82 41.91 -19.13
N ASN A 16 -36.84 42.29 -19.94
CA ASN A 16 -35.92 41.37 -20.61
C ASN A 16 -34.50 41.66 -20.10
N VAL A 17 -34.27 41.40 -18.81
CA VAL A 17 -32.91 41.23 -18.30
C VAL A 17 -32.51 39.80 -18.60
N ALA A 18 -31.62 39.63 -19.58
CA ALA A 18 -30.95 38.37 -19.84
C ALA A 18 -30.19 37.93 -18.58
N MET A 19 -30.74 36.94 -17.87
CA MET A 19 -30.05 36.24 -16.80
C MET A 19 -29.07 35.27 -17.47
N ALA A 20 -27.85 35.75 -17.74
CA ALA A 20 -26.73 34.88 -18.01
C ALA A 20 -26.50 34.07 -16.73
N ALA A 21 -26.92 32.81 -16.73
CA ALA A 21 -26.54 31.87 -15.69
C ALA A 21 -25.01 31.73 -15.74
N GLU A 22 -24.33 32.22 -14.71
CA GLU A 22 -22.97 31.82 -14.41
C GLU A 22 -23.02 30.31 -14.17
N VAL A 23 -22.56 29.55 -15.15
CA VAL A 23 -22.26 28.14 -14.99
C VAL A 23 -21.02 28.12 -14.09
N GLU A 24 -21.18 27.83 -12.80
CA GLU A 24 -20.05 27.43 -11.99
C GLU A 24 -19.41 26.23 -12.70
N GLU A 25 -18.25 26.43 -13.31
CA GLU A 25 -17.41 25.33 -13.75
C GLU A 25 -17.15 24.48 -12.51
N VAL A 26 -17.77 23.31 -12.44
CA VAL A 26 -17.45 22.28 -11.47
C VAL A 26 -15.98 21.95 -11.72
N MET A 27 -15.10 22.56 -10.94
CA MET A 27 -13.68 22.26 -10.91
C MET A 27 -13.57 20.82 -10.47
N THR A 28 -13.53 19.89 -11.44
CA THR A 28 -13.12 18.52 -11.17
C THR A 28 -11.75 18.65 -10.50
N PRO A 29 -11.55 18.13 -9.28
CA PRO A 29 -10.26 18.22 -8.63
C PRO A 29 -9.22 17.67 -9.59
N ASP A 30 -8.12 18.41 -9.78
CA ASP A 30 -7.00 17.93 -10.58
C ASP A 30 -6.68 16.50 -10.13
N PRO A 31 -6.52 15.54 -11.07
CA PRO A 31 -6.21 14.18 -10.70
C PRO A 31 -4.99 14.18 -9.78
N VAL A 32 -5.15 13.66 -8.56
CA VAL A 32 -4.08 13.63 -7.55
C VAL A 32 -2.84 13.02 -8.21
N LYS A 33 -1.81 13.83 -8.42
CA LYS A 33 -0.57 13.39 -9.05
C LYS A 33 0.22 12.57 -8.04
N ILE A 34 0.10 11.25 -8.12
CA ILE A 34 0.82 10.29 -7.28
C ILE A 34 2.10 9.89 -8.02
N GLU A 35 3.26 10.14 -7.42
CA GLU A 35 4.53 9.65 -7.96
C GLU A 35 4.58 8.11 -7.81
N PRO A 36 5.05 7.37 -8.84
CA PRO A 36 5.01 5.92 -8.85
C PRO A 36 5.85 5.30 -7.73
N LEU A 37 5.38 4.17 -7.20
CA LEU A 37 6.12 3.38 -6.24
C LEU A 37 7.20 2.56 -6.97
N GLU A 38 8.43 3.05 -6.89
CA GLU A 38 9.60 2.32 -7.41
C GLU A 38 9.91 1.12 -6.50
N LEU A 39 9.55 -0.09 -6.92
CA LEU A 39 9.94 -1.33 -6.24
C LEU A 39 11.38 -1.70 -6.56
N HIS A 40 12.00 -2.50 -5.69
CA HIS A 40 13.33 -3.04 -5.96
C HIS A 40 13.26 -4.03 -7.12
N ASP A 41 14.33 -4.07 -7.93
CA ASP A 41 14.44 -4.97 -9.08
C ASP A 41 13.99 -6.39 -8.74
N MET A 42 13.30 -7.02 -9.70
CA MET A 42 12.88 -8.41 -9.54
C MET A 42 14.09 -9.33 -9.39
N ILE A 43 14.04 -10.18 -8.36
CA ILE A 43 15.07 -11.18 -8.11
C ILE A 43 14.45 -12.56 -8.30
N ASN A 44 14.93 -13.30 -9.30
CA ASN A 44 14.55 -14.71 -9.49
C ASN A 44 15.53 -15.63 -8.75
N GLY A 45 15.02 -16.74 -8.19
CA GLY A 45 15.89 -17.77 -7.63
C GLY A 45 15.15 -18.86 -6.87
N LEU A 46 15.85 -19.57 -6.00
CA LEU A 46 15.23 -20.61 -5.17
C LEU A 46 14.85 -20.08 -3.79
N ALA A 47 13.62 -20.33 -3.38
CA ALA A 47 13.19 -20.23 -1.99
C ALA A 47 13.41 -21.55 -1.26
N SER A 48 13.70 -21.46 0.03
CA SER A 48 13.48 -22.56 0.98
C SER A 48 12.85 -22.03 2.27
N TRP A 49 12.87 -22.80 3.35
CA TRP A 49 12.44 -22.32 4.67
C TRP A 49 13.35 -22.87 5.78
N TYR A 50 13.49 -22.11 6.86
CA TYR A 50 14.36 -22.48 7.98
C TYR A 50 13.57 -23.19 9.09
N GLY A 51 14.15 -24.31 9.54
CA GLY A 51 13.52 -25.33 10.38
C GLY A 51 12.96 -24.84 11.73
N ALA A 52 12.09 -25.66 12.34
CA ALA A 52 11.47 -25.34 13.62
C ALA A 52 12.49 -25.15 14.76
N ASP A 53 13.68 -25.75 14.67
CA ASP A 53 14.74 -25.65 15.68
C ASP A 53 15.28 -24.23 15.87
N PHE A 54 15.03 -23.34 14.90
CA PHE A 54 15.39 -21.94 15.00
C PHE A 54 14.38 -21.12 15.81
N HIS A 55 13.18 -21.65 16.07
CA HIS A 55 12.12 -20.90 16.76
C HIS A 55 12.60 -20.35 18.11
N GLY A 56 12.28 -19.08 18.37
CA GLY A 56 12.70 -18.37 19.56
C GLY A 56 14.16 -17.88 19.55
N ARG A 57 15.01 -18.31 18.61
CA ARG A 57 16.39 -17.81 18.50
C ARG A 57 16.40 -16.36 18.00
N ARG A 58 17.44 -15.61 18.36
CA ARG A 58 17.63 -14.25 17.83
C ARG A 58 18.04 -14.32 16.37
N THR A 59 17.36 -13.54 15.55
CA THR A 59 17.71 -13.26 14.15
C THR A 59 18.74 -12.14 14.07
N ALA A 60 19.32 -11.93 12.89
CA ALA A 60 20.26 -10.83 12.65
C ALA A 60 19.63 -9.42 12.81
N SER A 61 18.30 -9.27 12.72
CA SER A 61 17.62 -8.01 13.07
C SER A 61 17.53 -7.75 14.58
N GLY A 62 17.89 -8.73 15.41
CA GLY A 62 17.73 -8.72 16.86
C GLY A 62 16.36 -9.23 17.36
N ARG A 63 15.37 -9.39 16.47
CA ARG A 63 14.07 -10.00 16.79
C ARG A 63 14.22 -11.50 17.03
N ARG A 64 13.40 -12.08 17.91
CA ARG A 64 13.31 -13.55 18.01
C ARG A 64 12.53 -14.10 16.83
N TYR A 65 13.03 -15.16 16.21
CA TYR A 65 12.33 -15.83 15.12
C TYR A 65 11.05 -16.49 15.64
N ASN A 66 9.93 -16.13 15.02
CA ASN A 66 8.66 -16.80 15.20
C ASN A 66 8.29 -17.53 13.90
N MET A 67 8.22 -18.86 13.94
CA MET A 67 7.92 -19.66 12.75
C MET A 67 6.49 -19.46 12.22
N ASN A 68 5.62 -18.89 13.05
CA ASN A 68 4.24 -18.56 12.73
C ASN A 68 4.06 -17.13 12.18
N GLU A 69 5.13 -16.33 12.15
CA GLU A 69 5.12 -15.00 11.53
C GLU A 69 5.50 -15.08 10.05
N LEU A 70 5.08 -14.09 9.26
CA LEU A 70 5.40 -13.90 7.85
C LEU A 70 6.72 -13.14 7.71
N THR A 71 7.82 -13.85 7.95
CA THR A 71 9.18 -13.30 7.92
C THR A 71 10.11 -14.13 7.05
N ALA A 72 11.23 -13.53 6.65
CA ALA A 72 12.25 -14.19 5.83
C ALA A 72 13.67 -13.75 6.19
N ALA A 73 14.62 -14.59 5.79
CA ALA A 73 16.04 -14.28 5.71
C ALA A 73 16.40 -13.91 4.27
N HIS A 74 17.11 -12.79 4.10
CA HIS A 74 17.68 -12.36 2.83
C HIS A 74 19.14 -11.91 2.99
N LYS A 75 19.95 -12.07 1.94
CA LYS A 75 21.41 -11.89 2.02
C LYS A 75 21.81 -10.44 2.32
N SER A 76 21.17 -9.51 1.61
CA SER A 76 21.61 -8.11 1.54
C SER A 76 20.49 -7.10 1.71
N LEU A 77 19.21 -7.51 1.63
CA LEU A 77 18.12 -6.55 1.69
C LEU A 77 18.03 -5.95 3.11
N PRO A 78 17.74 -4.65 3.24
CA PRO A 78 17.58 -4.00 4.54
C PRO A 78 16.54 -4.72 5.40
N PHE A 79 16.75 -4.74 6.72
CA PHE A 79 15.73 -5.27 7.63
C PHE A 79 14.47 -4.40 7.58
N GLY A 80 13.30 -5.03 7.64
CA GLY A 80 12.02 -4.37 7.43
C GLY A 80 11.60 -4.25 5.96
N THR A 81 12.44 -4.69 5.00
CA THR A 81 11.99 -4.81 3.61
C THR A 81 10.81 -5.78 3.54
N LEU A 82 9.73 -5.38 2.88
CA LEU A 82 8.60 -6.25 2.55
C LEU A 82 8.85 -6.85 1.18
N ILE A 83 8.80 -8.17 1.06
CA ILE A 83 9.05 -8.87 -0.21
C ILE A 83 7.80 -9.66 -0.57
N ARG A 84 7.21 -9.37 -1.72
CA ARG A 84 6.23 -10.24 -2.36
C ARG A 84 6.99 -11.40 -3.01
N VAL A 85 6.66 -12.61 -2.58
CA VAL A 85 7.28 -13.86 -3.02
C VAL A 85 6.23 -14.64 -3.79
N VAL A 86 6.45 -14.83 -5.08
CA VAL A 86 5.57 -15.62 -5.95
C VAL A 86 6.22 -16.97 -6.21
N ASN A 87 5.54 -18.07 -5.88
CA ASN A 87 6.01 -19.41 -6.26
C ASN A 87 5.57 -19.73 -7.68
N GLU A 88 6.52 -19.69 -8.62
CA GLU A 88 6.32 -19.92 -10.06
C GLU A 88 5.57 -21.22 -10.37
N LYS A 89 5.72 -22.26 -9.51
CA LYS A 89 5.06 -23.55 -9.74
C LYS A 89 3.57 -23.56 -9.39
N THR A 90 3.17 -22.73 -8.44
CA THR A 90 1.80 -22.72 -7.90
C THR A 90 1.03 -21.45 -8.27
N GLY A 91 1.73 -20.38 -8.66
CA GLY A 91 1.16 -19.04 -8.82
C GLY A 91 0.78 -18.36 -7.49
N HIS A 92 0.96 -19.04 -6.34
CA HIS A 92 0.62 -18.46 -5.04
C HIS A 92 1.67 -17.43 -4.61
N ALA A 93 1.20 -16.36 -3.96
CA ALA A 93 2.02 -15.29 -3.45
C ALA A 93 1.92 -15.14 -1.93
N VAL A 94 2.99 -14.62 -1.32
CA VAL A 94 3.01 -14.16 0.08
C VAL A 94 3.92 -12.95 0.18
N VAL A 95 3.49 -11.92 0.90
CA VAL A 95 4.40 -10.84 1.30
C VAL A 95 5.00 -11.18 2.68
N VAL A 96 6.32 -11.03 2.82
CA VAL A 96 7.09 -11.32 4.03
C VAL A 96 8.00 -10.15 4.43
N GLU A 97 8.27 -10.01 5.72
CA GLU A 97 9.23 -9.01 6.23
C GLU A 97 10.64 -9.62 6.38
N VAL A 98 11.67 -8.94 5.88
CA VAL A 98 13.07 -9.35 6.07
C VAL A 98 13.51 -9.06 7.50
N THR A 99 13.75 -10.13 8.27
CA THR A 99 14.19 -10.04 9.67
C THR A 99 15.53 -10.73 9.93
N ASP A 100 16.07 -11.46 8.97
CA ASP A 100 17.29 -12.24 9.18
C ASP A 100 18.23 -12.25 7.96
N ARG A 101 19.40 -12.87 8.12
CA ARG A 101 20.44 -13.00 7.09
C ARG A 101 20.61 -14.44 6.64
N GLY A 102 20.91 -14.59 5.35
CA GLY A 102 20.93 -15.86 4.63
C GLY A 102 20.00 -15.78 3.40
N PRO A 103 19.76 -16.86 2.67
CA PRO A 103 20.45 -18.15 2.72
C PRO A 103 21.94 -18.02 2.39
N PHE A 104 22.77 -18.84 3.03
CA PHE A 104 24.19 -18.99 2.68
C PHE A 104 24.44 -20.16 1.73
N ILE A 105 23.37 -20.80 1.24
CA ILE A 105 23.43 -21.84 0.22
C ILE A 105 23.37 -21.20 -1.17
N LYS A 106 24.23 -21.65 -2.08
CA LYS A 106 24.27 -21.18 -3.47
C LYS A 106 22.90 -21.33 -4.13
N ARG A 107 22.55 -20.39 -5.02
CA ARG A 107 21.31 -20.34 -5.81
C ARG A 107 20.00 -20.14 -5.03
N ARG A 108 20.01 -20.25 -3.70
CA ARG A 108 18.89 -19.78 -2.89
C ARG A 108 18.98 -18.27 -2.72
N VAL A 109 17.84 -17.61 -2.87
CA VAL A 109 17.71 -16.15 -2.75
C VAL A 109 17.00 -15.77 -1.45
N ILE A 110 16.08 -16.61 -0.96
CA ILE A 110 15.31 -16.35 0.24
C ILE A 110 15.09 -17.63 1.05
N ASP A 111 15.17 -17.52 2.38
CA ASP A 111 14.69 -18.56 3.29
C ASP A 111 13.47 -18.00 4.05
N LEU A 112 12.32 -18.62 3.87
CA LEU A 112 11.04 -18.22 4.44
C LEU A 112 10.83 -18.79 5.84
N SER A 113 9.97 -18.16 6.63
CA SER A 113 9.39 -18.81 7.81
C SER A 113 8.52 -20.00 7.41
N LYS A 114 8.23 -20.88 8.38
CA LYS A 114 7.33 -22.02 8.16
C LYS A 114 5.94 -21.56 7.69
N ALA A 115 5.34 -20.56 8.33
CA ALA A 115 4.03 -20.05 7.96
C ALA A 115 4.00 -19.45 6.55
N ALA A 116 5.03 -18.69 6.16
CA ALA A 116 5.13 -18.15 4.80
C ALA A 116 5.31 -19.26 3.76
N ALA A 117 6.18 -20.23 4.02
CA ALA A 117 6.39 -21.36 3.13
C ALA A 117 5.12 -22.21 2.93
N GLN A 118 4.34 -22.41 3.99
CA GLN A 118 3.06 -23.13 3.92
C GLN A 118 2.03 -22.39 3.04
N LYS A 119 1.96 -21.05 3.12
CA LYS A 119 1.02 -20.25 2.30
C LYS A 119 1.24 -20.43 0.80
N ILE A 120 2.49 -20.54 0.36
CA ILE A 120 2.84 -20.67 -1.07
C ILE A 120 3.34 -22.07 -1.46
N GLY A 121 3.16 -23.07 -0.60
CA GLY A 121 3.52 -24.47 -0.91
C GLY A 121 5.01 -24.71 -1.16
N VAL A 122 5.90 -23.98 -0.48
CA VAL A 122 7.35 -24.06 -0.69
C VAL A 122 8.00 -25.14 0.18
N SER A 123 8.75 -26.04 -0.47
CA SER A 123 9.80 -26.86 0.14
C SER A 123 11.18 -26.34 -0.28
N VAL A 124 11.50 -26.53 -1.56
CA VAL A 124 12.49 -25.77 -2.33
C VAL A 124 11.87 -25.51 -3.70
N SER A 125 11.65 -24.25 -4.06
CA SER A 125 10.95 -23.91 -5.32
C SER A 125 11.52 -22.64 -5.96
N PRO A 126 11.47 -22.54 -7.30
CA PRO A 126 11.67 -21.28 -8.02
C PRO A 126 10.67 -20.24 -7.52
N VAL A 127 11.16 -19.01 -7.32
CA VAL A 127 10.37 -17.87 -6.90
C VAL A 127 10.81 -16.60 -7.59
N ASP A 128 9.85 -15.72 -7.77
CA ASP A 128 10.04 -14.31 -8.11
C ASP A 128 9.86 -13.46 -6.86
N LEU A 129 10.79 -12.52 -6.66
CA LEU A 129 10.79 -11.59 -5.54
C LEU A 129 10.62 -10.16 -6.02
N GLU A 130 9.63 -9.45 -5.48
CA GLU A 130 9.45 -8.00 -5.63
C GLU A 130 9.59 -7.35 -4.25
N GLY A 131 10.54 -6.43 -4.09
CA GLY A 131 10.90 -5.85 -2.79
C GLY A 131 10.45 -4.40 -2.62
N LEU A 132 9.87 -4.08 -1.47
CA LEU A 132 9.60 -2.74 -0.98
C LEU A 132 10.47 -2.45 0.24
N THR A 133 11.56 -1.70 0.04
CA THR A 133 12.54 -1.38 1.10
C THR A 133 12.06 -0.22 1.99
N PRO A 134 12.52 -0.13 3.25
CA PRO A 134 12.19 1.00 4.13
C PRO A 134 12.54 2.37 3.54
N GLU A 135 13.62 2.43 2.74
CA GLU A 135 14.03 3.65 2.05
C GLU A 135 13.04 4.04 0.95
N GLN A 136 12.57 3.08 0.14
CA GLN A 136 11.53 3.32 -0.85
C GLN A 136 10.22 3.79 -0.20
N VAL A 137 9.81 3.17 0.92
CA VAL A 137 8.64 3.63 1.69
C VAL A 137 8.84 5.07 2.15
N SER A 138 10.01 5.39 2.70
CA SER A 138 10.32 6.74 3.20
C SER A 138 10.33 7.78 2.07
N ARG A 139 10.92 7.44 0.93
CA ARG A 139 10.94 8.29 -0.27
C ARG A 139 9.55 8.52 -0.82
N PHE A 140 8.73 7.46 -0.89
CA PHE A 140 7.35 7.55 -1.35
C PHE A 140 6.56 8.57 -0.50
N TYR A 141 6.60 8.44 0.83
CA TYR A 141 5.88 9.36 1.71
C TYR A 141 6.49 10.78 1.76
N ALA A 142 7.77 10.96 1.43
CA ALA A 142 8.36 12.28 1.31
C ALA A 142 7.88 13.06 0.06
N SER A 143 7.28 12.37 -0.92
CA SER A 143 6.80 12.96 -2.17
C SER A 143 5.29 12.81 -2.39
N ASN A 144 4.59 12.09 -1.50
CA ASN A 144 3.17 11.77 -1.67
C ASN A 144 2.40 11.93 -0.34
N ASP A 145 1.89 13.15 -0.07
CA ASP A 145 1.08 13.41 1.13
C ASP A 145 -0.37 12.89 1.01
N SER A 146 -0.82 12.66 -0.22
CA SER A 146 -2.20 12.27 -0.54
C SER A 146 -2.37 10.78 -0.87
N ALA A 147 -1.35 9.96 -0.63
CA ALA A 147 -1.38 8.54 -0.97
C ALA A 147 -0.75 7.66 0.11
N VAL A 148 -1.17 6.40 0.16
CA VAL A 148 -0.71 5.41 1.13
C VAL A 148 -0.42 4.08 0.45
N ILE A 149 0.63 3.41 0.91
CA ILE A 149 0.99 2.08 0.44
C ILE A 149 0.17 1.04 1.21
N GLY A 150 -0.62 0.25 0.49
CA GLY A 150 -1.40 -0.85 1.02
C GLY A 150 -0.92 -2.22 0.51
N ILE A 151 -1.13 -3.25 1.33
CA ILE A 151 -0.99 -4.65 0.96
C ILE A 151 -2.37 -5.30 1.09
N THR A 152 -2.87 -5.80 -0.03
CA THR A 152 -4.20 -6.38 -0.16
C THR A 152 -4.22 -7.85 0.27
N SER A 153 -5.42 -8.42 0.43
CA SER A 153 -5.59 -9.82 0.89
C SER A 153 -5.03 -10.87 -0.08
N ASP A 154 -4.93 -10.54 -1.36
CA ASP A 154 -4.27 -11.33 -2.43
C ASP A 154 -2.76 -11.09 -2.51
N MET A 155 -2.18 -10.38 -1.54
CA MET A 155 -0.74 -10.11 -1.41
C MET A 155 -0.18 -9.18 -2.49
N SER A 156 -1.01 -8.33 -3.09
CA SER A 156 -0.58 -7.28 -4.01
C SER A 156 -0.15 -6.02 -3.23
N ILE A 157 0.91 -5.35 -3.68
CA ILE A 157 1.34 -4.05 -3.14
C ILE A 157 0.72 -2.97 -4.02
N VAL A 158 -0.07 -2.10 -3.42
CA VAL A 158 -0.95 -1.15 -4.10
C VAL A 158 -0.81 0.22 -3.47
N VAL A 159 -0.89 1.28 -4.28
CA VAL A 159 -1.02 2.65 -3.77
C VAL A 159 -2.48 3.09 -3.81
N PHE A 160 -2.96 3.58 -2.67
CA PHE A 160 -4.30 4.11 -2.49
C PHE A 160 -4.25 5.62 -2.25
N PRO A 161 -5.18 6.42 -2.80
CA PRO A 161 -5.40 7.78 -2.32
C PRO A 161 -5.81 7.74 -0.84
N ASN A 162 -5.27 8.66 -0.02
CA ASN A 162 -5.43 8.59 1.45
C ASN A 162 -6.89 8.72 1.92
N ASN A 163 -7.75 9.37 1.12
CA ASN A 163 -9.18 9.56 1.37
C ASN A 163 -10.04 8.33 1.07
N THR A 164 -9.47 7.29 0.43
CA THR A 164 -10.19 6.04 0.12
C THR A 164 -10.16 5.01 1.25
N LEU A 165 -9.39 5.27 2.31
CA LEU A 165 -9.23 4.38 3.45
C LEU A 165 -9.83 4.96 4.74
N THR A 166 -10.52 4.13 5.51
CA THR A 166 -11.14 4.49 6.79
C THR A 166 -10.78 3.48 7.90
N ASP A 167 -11.24 3.74 9.13
CA ASP A 167 -11.16 2.78 10.26
C ASP A 167 -9.75 2.26 10.58
N PHE A 168 -8.77 3.18 10.61
CA PHE A 168 -7.37 2.83 10.87
C PHE A 168 -7.17 2.22 12.26
N ARG A 169 -6.47 1.08 12.29
CA ARG A 169 -6.05 0.40 13.53
C ARG A 169 -4.60 -0.03 13.44
N GLU A 170 -3.81 0.40 14.42
CA GLU A 170 -2.39 0.01 14.49
C GLU A 170 -2.23 -1.49 14.73
N ALA A 171 -1.12 -2.05 14.24
CA ALA A 171 -0.74 -3.44 14.44
C ALA A 171 0.72 -3.54 14.91
N ASP A 172 0.99 -4.39 15.90
CA ASP A 172 2.36 -4.52 16.45
C ASP A 172 3.38 -5.08 15.46
N SER A 173 2.92 -5.77 14.42
CA SER A 173 3.77 -6.31 13.36
C SER A 173 2.98 -6.56 12.09
N TYR A 174 3.70 -6.63 10.96
CA TYR A 174 3.12 -6.99 9.67
C TYR A 174 2.35 -8.32 9.73
N SER A 175 2.92 -9.33 10.39
CA SER A 175 2.28 -10.65 10.49
C SER A 175 0.98 -10.62 11.28
N LYS A 176 0.92 -9.85 12.38
CA LYS A 176 -0.32 -9.63 13.11
C LYS A 176 -1.32 -8.82 12.30
N ALA A 177 -0.83 -7.89 11.47
CA ALA A 177 -1.67 -7.09 10.62
C ALA A 177 -2.42 -8.00 9.61
N VAL A 178 -1.66 -8.81 8.86
CA VAL A 178 -2.22 -9.76 7.88
C VAL A 178 -3.14 -10.78 8.54
N ALA A 179 -2.76 -11.35 9.69
CA ALA A 179 -3.57 -12.34 10.39
C ALA A 179 -4.92 -11.80 10.88
N SER A 180 -5.04 -10.48 11.03
CA SER A 180 -6.24 -9.82 11.54
C SER A 180 -7.10 -9.20 10.43
N LEU A 181 -6.71 -9.29 9.16
CA LEU A 181 -7.45 -8.71 8.04
C LEU A 181 -8.84 -9.31 7.92
N LYS A 182 -9.83 -8.45 7.69
CA LYS A 182 -11.20 -8.80 7.33
C LYS A 182 -11.45 -8.49 5.85
N ALA A 183 -12.57 -9.00 5.33
CA ALA A 183 -13.00 -8.67 3.97
C ALA A 183 -13.16 -7.14 3.81
N GLY A 184 -12.59 -6.59 2.73
CA GLY A 184 -12.58 -5.15 2.46
C GLY A 184 -11.54 -4.35 3.25
N GLU A 185 -10.59 -5.00 3.93
CA GLU A 185 -9.48 -4.34 4.61
C GLU A 185 -8.14 -4.58 3.91
N VAL A 186 -7.20 -3.66 4.13
CA VAL A 186 -5.81 -3.72 3.66
C VAL A 186 -4.85 -3.46 4.80
N VAL A 187 -3.63 -3.99 4.70
CA VAL A 187 -2.53 -3.58 5.59
C VAL A 187 -1.91 -2.32 5.03
N VAL A 188 -1.86 -1.25 5.80
CA VAL A 188 -1.19 0.01 5.43
C VAL A 188 0.23 -0.02 5.96
N VAL A 189 1.20 0.21 5.07
CA VAL A 189 2.63 0.32 5.41
C VAL A 189 2.95 1.76 5.72
N LYS A 190 3.45 2.04 6.93
CA LYS A 190 3.77 3.38 7.41
C LYS A 190 5.26 3.51 7.69
N THR A 191 5.75 4.74 7.79
CA THR A 191 7.10 5.06 8.31
C THR A 191 7.01 5.45 9.77
N SER A 192 7.77 4.80 10.65
CA SER A 192 7.99 5.31 12.00
C SER A 192 9.00 6.46 12.00
N GLU A 193 9.01 7.27 13.06
CA GLU A 193 9.97 8.37 13.28
C GLU A 193 11.46 7.96 13.16
N LYS A 194 11.76 6.67 13.29
CA LYS A 194 13.13 6.11 13.20
C LYS A 194 13.42 5.43 11.86
N GLY A 195 12.58 5.65 10.84
CA GLY A 195 12.72 5.06 9.51
C GLY A 195 12.43 3.55 9.46
N LYS A 196 11.97 2.94 10.56
CA LYS A 196 11.49 1.55 10.55
C LYS A 196 10.05 1.50 10.04
N PRO A 197 9.67 0.51 9.22
CA PRO A 197 8.28 0.35 8.83
C PRO A 197 7.42 0.02 10.06
N SER A 198 6.23 0.62 10.10
CA SER A 198 5.13 0.26 11.00
C SER A 198 3.90 -0.09 10.18
N TYR A 199 2.91 -0.71 10.81
CA TYR A 199 1.78 -1.30 10.09
C TYR A 199 0.48 -0.93 10.78
N ALA A 200 -0.49 -0.55 9.97
CA ALA A 200 -1.88 -0.44 10.39
C ALA A 200 -2.76 -1.30 9.48
N ILE A 201 -4.01 -1.42 9.84
CA ILE A 201 -5.06 -1.95 8.97
C ILE A 201 -6.08 -0.85 8.76
N ALA A 202 -6.60 -0.76 7.55
CA ALA A 202 -7.65 0.18 7.20
C ALA A 202 -8.68 -0.50 6.31
N ARG A 203 -9.90 0.02 6.33
CA ARG A 203 -11.02 -0.42 5.48
C ARG A 203 -11.01 0.37 4.18
N ILE A 204 -11.20 -0.31 3.06
CA ILE A 204 -11.44 0.34 1.76
C ILE A 204 -12.88 0.88 1.75
N ALA A 205 -13.04 2.20 1.67
CA ALA A 205 -14.35 2.84 1.63
C ALA A 205 -14.91 2.94 0.21
N GLN A 206 -14.04 3.10 -0.79
CA GLN A 206 -14.39 3.28 -2.20
C GLN A 206 -13.53 2.34 -3.07
N PRO A 207 -13.94 1.09 -3.27
CA PRO A 207 -13.13 0.09 -3.98
C PRO A 207 -12.96 0.41 -5.48
N ASP A 208 -13.83 1.22 -6.06
CA ASP A 208 -13.84 1.55 -7.49
C ASP A 208 -13.01 2.81 -7.82
N GLU A 209 -12.65 3.63 -6.81
CA GLU A 209 -11.75 4.79 -6.96
C GLU A 209 -10.29 4.38 -6.74
N LEU A 210 -9.74 3.73 -7.78
CA LEU A 210 -8.32 3.57 -8.11
C LEU A 210 -7.37 3.04 -7.02
N ALA A 211 -7.11 1.74 -7.11
CA ALA A 211 -5.86 1.10 -6.72
C ALA A 211 -4.88 1.17 -7.90
N TYR A 212 -3.74 1.87 -7.78
CA TYR A 212 -2.65 1.67 -8.72
C TYR A 212 -1.96 0.35 -8.36
N VAL A 213 -2.23 -0.69 -9.15
CA VAL A 213 -1.52 -1.97 -9.08
C VAL A 213 -0.26 -1.82 -9.94
N PHE A 214 0.90 -1.89 -9.31
CA PHE A 214 2.16 -1.97 -10.04
C PHE A 214 2.28 -3.41 -10.57
N GLN A 215 2.34 -3.56 -11.91
CA GLN A 215 2.58 -4.83 -12.61
C GLN A 215 4.07 -5.08 -12.79
#